data_AF-X5EGI7-F1
#
_entry.id   AF-X5EGI7-F1
#
_cell.length_a   1.000
_cell.length_b   1.000
_cell.length_c   1.000
_cell.angle_alpha   90.00
_cell.angle_beta   90.00
_cell.angle_gamma   90.00
#
_symmetry.space_group_name_H-M   'P 1'
#
loop_
_entity.id
_entity.type
_entity.pdbx_description
1 polymer ?
#
loop_
_entity_poly.entity_id
_entity_poly.type
_entity_poly.pdbx_seq_one_letter_code
_entity_poly.pdbx_strand_id
1 'polypeptide(L)'
;MADGHDNFVPRLTDLLRNAARQADEPPQTTRNRYFRHRLFARLSEEYPDKWVLAGATALEVRIDSPRSTSDLDTITSIAIDEVAEAIETLGESPQDPFDYSVKVPRNIRATEGLKAKITVSYDGKPVERFSVDIEHSVDNGTPPERMAISPTVATGTIADTDTNGLVQSSADHIAAKVAGVSKMTTRTNAEGVTEQVNTHRYHDLADLAMLSDTQSVSMADLVRSLDFQANKHGSEAIPRQLDLPGDDWNPDKWEQARALRPWPADLTIDRALEKAKVLVNPALEHYHADVEHPTGRWSPDDHQWTADIASERDVAQDSTLPGTSGLAAVRDPFAATNPFEARDPYDVNPFDSGRTQSPPQAPDGPLPPPSDPDPGTPRGPEI
;
A
#
# COMPACT_ATOMS: atom_id res chain seq x y z
N MET A 1 39.68 -16.31 8.70
CA MET A 1 38.71 -15.25 8.40
C MET A 1 37.44 -15.51 9.20
N ALA A 2 37.47 -15.32 10.53
CA ALA A 2 36.37 -15.66 11.43
C ALA A 2 35.81 -14.44 12.21
N ASP A 3 36.44 -13.26 12.12
CA ASP A 3 36.06 -12.07 12.91
C ASP A 3 34.95 -11.20 12.29
N GLY A 4 34.33 -11.63 11.17
CA GLY A 4 33.38 -10.81 10.40
C GLY A 4 31.90 -10.97 10.77
N HIS A 5 31.50 -12.16 11.25
CA HIS A 5 30.07 -12.48 11.44
C HIS A 5 29.51 -12.01 12.79
N ASP A 6 30.30 -12.03 13.87
CA ASP A 6 29.81 -11.73 15.22
C ASP A 6 29.49 -10.24 15.45
N ASN A 7 29.94 -9.34 14.57
CA ASN A 7 29.81 -7.89 14.74
C ASN A 7 28.86 -7.20 13.74
N PHE A 8 28.22 -7.94 12.83
CA PHE A 8 27.35 -7.34 11.80
C PHE A 8 26.12 -6.63 12.40
N VAL A 9 25.32 -7.33 13.21
CA VAL A 9 24.09 -6.76 13.80
C VAL A 9 24.37 -5.56 14.72
N PRO A 10 25.38 -5.59 15.61
CA PRO A 10 25.79 -4.40 16.36
C PRO A 10 26.17 -3.22 15.45
N ARG A 11 27.00 -3.45 14.43
CA ARG A 11 27.41 -2.41 13.47
C ARG A 11 26.21 -1.82 12.72
N LEU A 12 25.32 -2.66 12.20
CA LEU A 12 24.09 -2.21 11.54
C LEU A 12 23.23 -1.37 12.49
N THR A 13 23.10 -1.81 13.74
CA THR A 13 22.33 -1.06 14.75
C THR A 13 22.91 0.33 14.98
N ASP A 14 24.24 0.47 15.02
CA ASP A 14 24.89 1.77 15.18
C ASP A 14 24.76 2.65 13.92
N LEU A 15 24.86 2.08 12.72
CA LEU A 15 24.59 2.78 11.46
C LEU A 15 23.17 3.35 11.45
N LEU A 16 22.17 2.53 11.79
CA LEU A 16 20.76 2.94 11.83
C LEU A 16 20.50 4.02 12.88
N ARG A 17 21.12 3.92 14.06
CA ARG A 17 21.02 4.98 15.09
C ARG A 17 21.61 6.31 14.62
N ASN A 18 22.72 6.26 13.89
CA ASN A 18 23.35 7.46 13.35
C ASN A 18 22.49 8.08 12.24
N ALA A 19 21.94 7.26 11.34
CA ALA A 19 21.00 7.73 10.32
C ALA A 19 19.74 8.35 10.95
N ALA A 20 19.17 7.72 11.97
CA ALA A 20 18.02 8.25 12.70
C ALA A 20 18.28 9.65 13.29
N ARG A 21 19.47 9.85 13.89
CA ARG A 21 19.89 11.15 14.42
C ARG A 21 20.08 12.20 13.34
N GLN A 22 20.58 11.81 12.17
CA GLN A 22 20.76 12.73 11.04
C GLN A 22 19.43 13.18 10.45
N ALA A 23 18.44 12.27 10.42
CA ALA A 23 17.09 12.53 9.92
C ALA A 23 16.13 13.09 10.98
N ASP A 24 16.61 13.37 12.20
CA ASP A 24 15.80 13.81 13.35
C ASP A 24 14.55 12.94 13.60
N GLU A 25 14.68 11.62 13.44
CA GLU A 25 13.58 10.66 13.57
C GLU A 25 13.84 9.62 14.68
N PRO A 26 12.78 8.99 15.24
CA PRO A 26 12.95 7.93 16.21
C PRO A 26 13.73 6.74 15.63
N PRO A 27 14.73 6.16 16.35
CA PRO A 27 15.56 5.07 15.83
C PRO A 27 14.79 3.83 15.35
N GLN A 28 13.64 3.54 15.96
CA GLN A 28 12.80 2.41 15.54
C GLN A 28 12.13 2.68 14.18
N THR A 29 11.81 3.94 13.85
CA THR A 29 11.27 4.33 12.54
C THR A 29 12.29 4.06 11.45
N THR A 30 13.53 4.54 11.62
CA THR A 30 14.65 4.29 10.68
C THR A 30 14.94 2.80 10.51
N ARG A 31 14.97 2.06 11.62
CA ARG A 31 15.19 0.61 11.61
C ARG A 31 14.09 -0.12 10.84
N ASN A 32 12.83 0.19 11.13
CA ASN A 32 11.69 -0.42 10.46
C ASN A 32 11.66 -0.07 8.96
N ARG A 33 11.95 1.19 8.59
CA ARG A 33 12.10 1.62 7.19
C ARG A 33 13.18 0.83 6.47
N TYR A 34 14.37 0.69 7.07
CA TYR A 34 15.47 -0.08 6.52
C TYR A 34 15.05 -1.52 6.17
N PHE A 35 14.44 -2.25 7.10
CA PHE A 35 14.06 -3.65 6.85
C PHE A 35 12.91 -3.78 5.83
N ARG A 36 11.97 -2.83 5.78
CA ARG A 36 10.90 -2.80 4.76
C ARG A 36 11.46 -2.53 3.37
N HIS A 37 12.28 -1.49 3.22
CA HIS A 37 12.91 -1.13 1.94
C HIS A 37 13.85 -2.25 1.48
N ARG A 38 14.59 -2.86 2.40
CA ARG A 38 15.43 -4.03 2.11
C ARG A 38 14.64 -5.20 1.55
N LEU A 39 13.55 -5.61 2.22
CA LEU A 39 12.70 -6.70 1.72
C LEU A 39 12.16 -6.37 0.32
N PHE A 40 11.67 -5.14 0.11
CA PHE A 40 11.16 -4.74 -1.20
C PHE A 40 12.24 -4.73 -2.29
N ALA A 41 13.46 -4.30 -1.95
CA ALA A 41 14.60 -4.33 -2.87
C ALA A 41 14.92 -5.78 -3.29
N ARG A 42 14.93 -6.72 -2.34
CA ARG A 42 15.13 -8.16 -2.63
C ARG A 42 14.01 -8.72 -3.50
N LEU A 43 12.75 -8.39 -3.21
CA LEU A 43 11.60 -8.80 -4.03
C LEU A 43 11.68 -8.26 -5.47
N SER A 44 12.10 -7.01 -5.63
CA SER A 44 12.25 -6.37 -6.94
C SER A 44 13.38 -6.98 -7.78
N GLU A 45 14.45 -7.44 -7.13
CA GLU A 45 15.57 -8.10 -7.81
C GLU A 45 15.26 -9.55 -8.18
N GLU A 46 14.72 -10.33 -7.24
CA GLU A 46 14.44 -11.77 -7.45
C GLU A 46 13.24 -11.98 -8.38
N TYR A 47 12.23 -11.11 -8.28
CA TYR A 47 11.02 -11.16 -9.09
C TYR A 47 10.79 -9.84 -9.83
N PRO A 48 11.61 -9.53 -10.86
CA PRO A 48 11.45 -8.32 -11.64
C PRO A 48 10.03 -8.19 -12.16
N ASP A 49 9.47 -6.99 -11.99
CA ASP A 49 8.15 -6.61 -12.47
C ASP A 49 6.96 -7.37 -11.86
N LYS A 50 7.19 -8.19 -10.83
CA LYS A 50 6.12 -8.91 -10.12
C LYS A 50 5.60 -8.16 -8.91
N TRP A 51 6.40 -7.27 -8.33
CA TRP A 51 6.08 -6.51 -7.12
C TRP A 51 6.07 -5.02 -7.39
N VAL A 52 5.05 -4.35 -6.88
CA VAL A 52 4.88 -2.90 -6.94
C VAL A 52 4.79 -2.38 -5.50
N LEU A 53 5.60 -1.37 -5.17
CA LEU A 53 5.53 -0.67 -3.90
C LEU A 53 4.30 0.24 -3.89
N ALA A 54 3.46 0.16 -2.85
CA ALA A 54 2.21 0.91 -2.78
C ALA A 54 2.08 1.66 -1.44
N GLY A 55 0.91 2.30 -1.25
CA GLY A 55 0.47 2.82 0.05
C GLY A 55 1.46 3.77 0.72
N ALA A 56 1.56 3.69 2.04
CA ALA A 56 2.38 4.63 2.81
C ALA A 56 3.88 4.48 2.52
N THR A 57 4.31 3.29 2.12
CA THR A 57 5.73 3.05 1.78
C THR A 57 6.09 3.64 0.42
N ALA A 58 5.15 3.65 -0.53
CA ALA A 58 5.31 4.38 -1.79
C ALA A 58 5.37 5.90 -1.60
N LEU A 59 4.78 6.45 -0.53
CA LEU A 59 4.99 7.87 -0.18
C LEU A 59 6.43 8.11 0.26
N GLU A 60 7.03 7.19 1.02
CA GLU A 60 8.41 7.35 1.51
C GLU A 60 9.45 7.51 0.40
N VAL A 61 9.16 7.02 -0.81
CA VAL A 61 10.04 7.15 -1.98
C VAL A 61 9.69 8.34 -2.87
N ARG A 62 8.54 8.99 -2.65
CA ARG A 62 8.02 10.09 -3.48
C ARG A 62 8.19 11.48 -2.87
N ILE A 63 8.22 11.57 -1.54
CA ILE A 63 8.22 12.84 -0.81
C ILE A 63 9.33 12.87 0.23
N ASP A 64 9.92 14.04 0.46
CA ASP A 64 11.11 14.19 1.31
C ASP A 64 10.83 13.98 2.82
N SER A 65 9.60 14.22 3.26
CA SER A 65 9.21 14.13 4.67
C SER A 65 7.92 13.33 4.85
N PRO A 66 7.94 12.03 4.48
CA PRO A 66 6.77 11.18 4.58
C PRO A 66 6.40 10.95 6.05
N ARG A 67 5.11 10.75 6.32
CA ARG A 67 4.69 10.26 7.63
C ARG A 67 5.30 8.88 7.90
N SER A 68 5.54 8.58 9.17
CA SER A 68 5.99 7.24 9.56
C SER A 68 4.94 6.18 9.22
N THR A 69 5.39 5.03 8.75
CA THR A 69 4.59 3.81 8.60
C THR A 69 5.36 2.61 9.16
N SER A 70 4.63 1.63 9.67
CA SER A 70 5.18 0.37 10.21
C SER A 70 5.02 -0.80 9.26
N ASP A 71 4.19 -0.62 8.23
CA ASP A 71 3.72 -1.67 7.34
C ASP A 71 4.30 -1.43 5.95
N LEU A 72 4.63 -2.50 5.23
CA LEU A 72 5.03 -2.46 3.83
C LEU A 72 3.80 -2.77 2.99
N ASP A 73 3.34 -1.82 2.19
CA ASP A 73 2.21 -2.03 1.27
C ASP A 73 2.75 -2.44 -0.10
N THR A 74 2.24 -3.52 -0.66
CA THR A 74 2.67 -4.04 -1.97
C THR A 74 1.49 -4.52 -2.79
N ILE A 75 1.63 -4.40 -4.11
CA ILE A 75 0.77 -5.07 -5.08
C ILE A 75 1.64 -6.13 -5.77
N THR A 76 1.11 -7.32 -5.97
CA THR A 76 1.84 -8.42 -6.62
C THR A 76 0.98 -9.15 -7.64
N SER A 77 1.63 -9.66 -8.68
CA SER A 77 1.04 -10.60 -9.63
C SER A 77 1.32 -12.06 -9.26
N ILE A 78 2.09 -12.32 -8.20
CA ILE A 78 2.29 -13.67 -7.63
C ILE A 78 0.99 -14.11 -6.97
N ALA A 79 0.61 -15.38 -7.15
CA ALA A 79 -0.60 -15.93 -6.54
C ALA A 79 -0.50 -15.88 -5.00
N ILE A 80 -1.60 -15.55 -4.32
CA ILE A 80 -1.60 -15.31 -2.85
C ILE A 80 -1.07 -16.52 -2.06
N ASP A 81 -1.32 -17.74 -2.52
CA ASP A 81 -0.85 -18.98 -1.91
C ASP A 81 0.65 -19.25 -2.12
N GLU A 82 1.27 -18.62 -3.11
CA GLU A 82 2.72 -18.70 -3.40
C GLU A 82 3.53 -17.58 -2.73
N VAL A 83 2.87 -16.51 -2.24
CA VAL A 83 3.56 -15.33 -1.69
C VAL A 83 4.47 -15.67 -0.50
N ALA A 84 4.05 -16.58 0.38
CA ALA A 84 4.86 -16.95 1.54
C ALA A 84 6.18 -17.60 1.08
N GLU A 85 6.11 -18.57 0.17
CA GLU A 85 7.28 -19.24 -0.40
C GLU A 85 8.19 -18.25 -1.15
N ALA A 86 7.61 -17.35 -1.95
CA ALA A 86 8.37 -16.34 -2.68
C ALA A 86 9.16 -15.40 -1.76
N ILE A 87 8.63 -15.05 -0.58
CA ILE A 87 9.35 -14.22 0.39
C ILE A 87 10.39 -15.04 1.17
N GLU A 88 10.07 -16.27 1.57
CA GLU A 88 10.98 -17.10 2.37
C GLU A 88 12.23 -17.53 1.60
N THR A 89 12.10 -17.82 0.30
CA THR A 89 13.23 -18.18 -0.59
C THR A 89 14.25 -17.05 -0.77
N LEU A 90 13.89 -15.79 -0.48
CA LEU A 90 14.85 -14.67 -0.50
C LEU A 90 16.01 -14.86 0.48
N GLY A 91 15.80 -15.61 1.57
CA GLY A 91 16.84 -15.93 2.56
C GLY A 91 17.91 -16.89 2.05
N GLU A 92 17.71 -17.54 0.89
CA GLU A 92 18.70 -18.45 0.30
C GLU A 92 19.84 -17.70 -0.41
N SER A 93 19.70 -16.38 -0.62
CA SER A 93 20.68 -15.58 -1.33
C SER A 93 21.98 -15.40 -0.51
N PRO A 94 23.15 -15.74 -1.06
CA PRO A 94 24.43 -15.52 -0.37
C PRO A 94 24.81 -14.03 -0.24
N GLN A 95 24.06 -13.13 -0.88
CA GLN A 95 24.32 -11.69 -0.92
C GLN A 95 23.48 -10.91 0.09
N ASP A 96 22.51 -11.56 0.74
CA ASP A 96 21.73 -11.00 1.84
C ASP A 96 21.94 -11.86 3.11
N PRO A 97 22.47 -11.30 4.21
CA PRO A 97 22.70 -12.07 5.43
C PRO A 97 21.43 -12.38 6.24
N PHE A 98 20.24 -11.97 5.77
CA PHE A 98 18.99 -12.15 6.50
C PHE A 98 18.11 -13.28 5.94
N ASP A 99 17.51 -14.02 6.88
CA ASP A 99 16.42 -14.94 6.60
C ASP A 99 15.07 -14.24 6.80
N TYR A 100 14.09 -14.61 5.97
CA TYR A 100 12.71 -14.13 6.08
C TYR A 100 11.80 -15.30 6.43
N SER A 101 10.88 -15.08 7.37
CA SER A 101 9.81 -16.03 7.68
C SER A 101 8.47 -15.32 7.65
N VAL A 102 7.47 -15.99 7.06
CA VAL A 102 6.17 -15.40 6.76
C VAL A 102 5.10 -16.10 7.57
N LYS A 103 4.32 -15.31 8.31
CA LYS A 103 3.11 -15.79 8.97
C LYS A 103 1.89 -15.15 8.36
N VAL A 104 1.09 -15.97 7.68
CA VAL A 104 -0.19 -15.61 7.09
C VAL A 104 -1.36 -16.02 8.02
N PRO A 105 -2.37 -15.17 8.26
CA PRO A 105 -3.61 -15.56 8.93
C PRO A 105 -4.34 -16.70 8.20
N ARG A 106 -4.85 -17.69 8.93
CA ARG A 106 -5.45 -18.92 8.36
C ARG A 106 -6.77 -18.75 7.58
N ASN A 107 -7.40 -17.57 7.64
CA ASN A 107 -8.76 -17.33 7.14
C ASN A 107 -8.85 -16.15 6.17
N ILE A 108 -8.00 -16.12 5.14
CA ILE A 108 -8.03 -15.05 4.13
C ILE A 108 -8.87 -15.53 2.94
N ARG A 109 -9.88 -14.73 2.57
CA ARG A 109 -10.58 -14.90 1.30
C ARG A 109 -9.67 -14.35 0.21
N ALA A 110 -9.48 -15.09 -0.88
CA ALA A 110 -8.59 -14.72 -1.99
C ALA A 110 -8.85 -13.33 -2.62
N THR A 111 -9.99 -12.71 -2.33
CA THR A 111 -10.43 -11.40 -2.83
C THR A 111 -10.12 -10.23 -1.91
N GLU A 112 -9.67 -10.48 -0.67
CA GLU A 112 -9.30 -9.45 0.29
C GLU A 112 -7.79 -9.58 0.52
N GLY A 113 -7.03 -8.52 0.23
CA GLY A 113 -5.56 -8.53 0.32
C GLY A 113 -5.00 -9.24 1.57
N LEU A 114 -3.82 -9.82 1.40
CA LEU A 114 -3.12 -10.61 2.41
C LEU A 114 -2.33 -9.70 3.36
N LYS A 115 -2.70 -9.66 4.64
CA LYS A 115 -1.82 -9.10 5.68
C LYS A 115 -0.89 -10.18 6.23
N ALA A 116 0.36 -10.18 5.78
CA ALA A 116 1.41 -11.07 6.30
C ALA A 116 2.17 -10.42 7.47
N LYS A 117 2.67 -11.25 8.38
CA LYS A 117 3.65 -10.86 9.41
C LYS A 117 5.01 -11.43 9.02
N ILE A 118 5.98 -10.55 8.85
CA ILE A 118 7.36 -10.91 8.50
C ILE A 118 8.20 -10.90 9.77
N THR A 119 9.00 -11.95 9.98
CA THR A 119 10.11 -11.93 10.92
C THR A 119 11.41 -12.05 10.14
N VAL A 120 12.26 -11.04 10.27
CA VAL A 120 13.61 -11.01 9.71
C VAL A 120 14.57 -11.56 10.76
N SER A 121 15.43 -12.49 10.39
CA SER A 121 16.42 -13.10 11.28
C SER A 121 17.83 -12.99 10.72
N TYR A 122 18.83 -12.96 11.62
CA TYR A 122 20.25 -13.06 11.30
C TYR A 122 20.84 -14.18 12.14
N ASP A 123 21.51 -15.14 11.51
CA ASP A 123 22.10 -16.31 12.20
C ASP A 123 21.06 -17.02 13.10
N GLY A 124 19.85 -17.24 12.56
CA GLY A 124 18.72 -17.85 13.26
C GLY A 124 18.08 -17.02 14.38
N LYS A 125 18.54 -15.78 14.64
CA LYS A 125 17.99 -14.91 15.69
C LYS A 125 17.13 -13.80 15.08
N PRO A 126 15.90 -13.58 15.58
CA PRO A 126 15.03 -12.53 15.05
C PRO A 126 15.63 -11.14 15.34
N VAL A 127 15.73 -10.31 14.30
CA VAL A 127 16.23 -8.94 14.37
C VAL A 127 15.16 -7.89 14.13
N GLU A 128 14.11 -8.18 13.36
CA GLU A 128 13.01 -7.24 13.13
C GLU A 128 11.70 -7.96 12.83
N ARG A 129 10.57 -7.31 13.11
CA ARG A 129 9.24 -7.78 12.72
C ARG A 129 8.40 -6.63 12.20
N PHE A 130 7.70 -6.86 11.10
CA PHE A 130 6.77 -5.89 10.54
C PHE A 130 5.64 -6.59 9.79
N SER A 131 4.62 -5.82 9.41
CA SER A 131 3.53 -6.31 8.57
C SER A 131 3.77 -5.95 7.12
N VAL A 132 3.34 -6.84 6.22
CA VAL A 132 3.22 -6.54 4.79
C VAL A 132 1.74 -6.67 4.44
N ASP A 133 1.16 -5.61 3.88
CA ASP A 133 -0.16 -5.65 3.27
C ASP A 133 0.03 -5.91 1.77
N ILE A 134 -0.44 -7.06 1.31
CA ILE A 134 -0.19 -7.60 -0.02
C ILE A 134 -1.51 -7.66 -0.77
N GLU A 135 -1.63 -6.85 -1.81
CA GLU A 135 -2.73 -6.93 -2.74
C GLU A 135 -2.32 -7.81 -3.93
N HIS A 136 -3.11 -8.83 -4.25
CA HIS A 136 -2.95 -9.52 -5.52
C HIS A 136 -3.74 -8.77 -6.58
N SER A 137 -3.06 -8.29 -7.62
CA SER A 137 -3.71 -7.75 -8.80
C SER A 137 -2.95 -8.09 -10.07
N VAL A 138 -3.70 -8.47 -11.10
CA VAL A 138 -3.22 -8.63 -12.48
C VAL A 138 -3.58 -7.43 -13.36
N ASP A 139 -4.46 -6.54 -12.85
CA ASP A 139 -4.85 -5.29 -13.48
C ASP A 139 -4.42 -4.14 -12.58
N ASN A 140 -3.51 -3.30 -13.06
CA ASN A 140 -2.81 -2.33 -12.22
C ASN A 140 -3.24 -0.89 -12.51
N GLY A 141 -4.45 -0.64 -13.01
CA GLY A 141 -4.93 0.73 -13.26
C GLY A 141 -3.98 1.50 -14.19
N THR A 142 -3.34 2.54 -13.67
CA THR A 142 -2.26 3.24 -14.37
C THR A 142 -0.93 2.50 -14.21
N PRO A 143 -0.16 2.23 -15.29
CA PRO A 143 1.10 1.50 -15.19
C PRO A 143 2.01 2.04 -14.07
N PRO A 144 2.60 1.15 -13.26
CA PRO A 144 3.49 1.59 -12.18
C PRO A 144 4.72 2.31 -12.75
N GLU A 145 5.24 3.23 -11.95
CA GLU A 145 6.42 4.03 -12.28
C GLU A 145 7.69 3.32 -11.81
N ARG A 146 8.74 3.32 -12.63
CA ARG A 146 10.07 2.87 -12.18
C ARG A 146 10.76 4.00 -11.43
N MET A 147 11.12 3.75 -10.17
CA MET A 147 11.79 4.72 -9.32
C MET A 147 13.00 4.11 -8.64
N ALA A 148 14.05 4.92 -8.48
CA ALA A 148 15.18 4.57 -7.63
C ALA A 148 14.73 4.60 -6.16
N ILE A 149 14.95 3.50 -5.46
CA ILE A 149 14.66 3.35 -4.03
C ILE A 149 16.01 3.24 -3.33
N SER A 150 16.41 4.33 -2.68
CA SER A 150 17.66 4.38 -1.94
C SER A 150 17.54 3.69 -0.58
N PRO A 151 18.55 2.92 -0.17
CA PRO A 151 18.57 2.30 1.15
C PRO A 151 18.70 3.33 2.25
N THR A 152 18.13 3.04 3.43
CA THR A 152 18.26 3.92 4.60
C THR A 152 19.70 4.05 5.09
N VAL A 153 20.50 2.99 4.98
CA VAL A 153 21.94 2.97 5.29
C VAL A 153 22.66 2.02 4.35
N ALA A 154 23.91 2.36 3.99
CA ALA A 154 24.74 1.47 3.18
C ALA A 154 25.52 0.47 4.07
N THR A 155 25.28 -0.83 3.93
CA THR A 155 26.06 -1.88 4.62
C THR A 155 26.98 -2.69 3.71
N GLY A 156 26.79 -2.59 2.40
CA GLY A 156 27.62 -3.24 1.36
C GLY A 156 26.98 -4.47 0.71
N THR A 157 25.68 -4.70 0.90
CA THR A 157 24.89 -5.77 0.26
C THR A 157 24.05 -5.23 -0.90
N ILE A 158 23.41 -6.09 -1.69
CA ILE A 158 22.66 -5.64 -2.90
C ILE A 158 21.51 -4.69 -2.54
N ALA A 159 20.76 -5.02 -1.49
CA ALA A 159 19.68 -4.16 -1.01
C ALA A 159 20.17 -2.88 -0.30
N ASP A 160 21.49 -2.64 -0.29
CA ASP A 160 22.11 -1.38 0.13
C ASP A 160 22.61 -0.55 -1.07
N THR A 161 22.11 -0.84 -2.26
CA THR A 161 22.26 -0.01 -3.46
C THR A 161 20.91 0.50 -3.92
N ASP A 162 20.89 1.59 -4.69
CA ASP A 162 19.66 2.10 -5.27
C ASP A 162 19.00 1.00 -6.10
N THR A 163 17.80 0.59 -5.68
CA THR A 163 17.02 -0.42 -6.39
C THR A 163 16.03 0.27 -7.31
N ASN A 164 16.03 -0.08 -8.59
CA ASN A 164 15.04 0.44 -9.53
C ASN A 164 13.76 -0.40 -9.46
N GLY A 165 12.92 -0.12 -8.47
CA GLY A 165 11.68 -0.84 -8.20
C GLY A 165 10.48 -0.26 -8.96
N LEU A 166 9.43 -1.07 -9.11
CA LEU A 166 8.13 -0.56 -9.53
C LEU A 166 7.42 0.06 -8.34
N VAL A 167 6.93 1.28 -8.48
CA VAL A 167 6.16 2.01 -7.49
C VAL A 167 4.80 2.34 -8.10
N GLN A 168 3.73 2.17 -7.33
CA GLN A 168 2.37 2.52 -7.75
C GLN A 168 2.35 3.93 -8.34
N SER A 169 1.71 4.11 -9.50
CA SER A 169 1.67 5.41 -10.19
C SER A 169 1.15 6.51 -9.28
N SER A 170 1.59 7.75 -9.50
CA SER A 170 1.10 8.90 -8.73
C SER A 170 -0.42 9.06 -8.85
N ALA A 171 -0.97 8.80 -10.04
CA ALA A 171 -2.41 8.80 -10.32
C ALA A 171 -3.17 7.77 -9.48
N ASP A 172 -2.75 6.50 -9.46
CA ASP A 172 -3.42 5.46 -8.66
C ASP A 172 -3.27 5.71 -7.17
N HIS A 173 -2.13 6.25 -6.74
CA HIS A 173 -1.91 6.59 -5.34
C HIS A 173 -2.89 7.68 -4.89
N ILE A 174 -3.04 8.76 -5.67
CA ILE A 174 -4.01 9.83 -5.40
C ILE A 174 -5.44 9.26 -5.42
N ALA A 175 -5.81 8.49 -6.45
CA ALA A 175 -7.15 7.92 -6.56
C ALA A 175 -7.49 7.00 -5.37
N ALA A 176 -6.56 6.14 -4.95
CA ALA A 176 -6.75 5.27 -3.78
C ALA A 176 -6.95 6.08 -2.49
N LYS A 177 -6.26 7.22 -2.36
CA LYS A 177 -6.42 8.15 -1.22
C LYS A 177 -7.77 8.86 -1.25
N VAL A 178 -8.25 9.29 -2.43
CA VAL A 178 -9.61 9.85 -2.60
C VAL A 178 -10.68 8.85 -2.17
N ALA A 179 -10.57 7.60 -2.63
CA ALA A 179 -11.47 6.52 -2.22
C ALA A 179 -11.36 6.24 -0.71
N GLY A 180 -10.14 6.29 -0.16
CA GLY A 180 -9.86 6.11 1.26
C GLY A 180 -10.51 7.16 2.16
N VAL A 181 -10.37 8.45 1.83
CA VAL A 181 -11.00 9.56 2.57
C VAL A 181 -12.51 9.44 2.55
N SER A 182 -13.09 9.03 1.42
CA SER A 182 -14.54 8.94 1.23
C SER A 182 -15.16 7.67 1.81
N LYS A 183 -14.34 6.71 2.27
CA LYS A 183 -14.80 5.39 2.69
C LYS A 183 -15.61 5.44 3.99
N MET A 184 -16.89 5.12 3.87
CA MET A 184 -17.76 4.83 5.02
C MET A 184 -17.66 3.35 5.40
N THR A 185 -17.68 3.05 6.70
CA THR A 185 -17.76 1.69 7.23
C THR A 185 -18.94 1.57 8.16
N THR A 186 -19.55 0.40 8.19
CA THR A 186 -20.63 0.08 9.11
C THR A 186 -20.03 -0.35 10.44
N ARG A 187 -20.32 0.38 11.52
CA ARG A 187 -19.93 0.04 12.88
C ARG A 187 -21.17 -0.19 13.72
N THR A 188 -21.19 -1.30 14.44
CA THR A 188 -22.17 -1.55 15.49
C THR A 188 -21.56 -1.20 16.83
N ASN A 189 -22.18 -0.29 17.59
CA ASN A 189 -21.72 0.08 18.92
C ASN A 189 -22.10 -0.99 19.97
N ALA A 190 -21.68 -0.78 21.23
CA ALA A 190 -21.92 -1.71 22.32
C ALA A 190 -23.43 -1.91 22.62
N GLU A 191 -24.25 -0.93 22.26
CA GLU A 191 -25.70 -0.93 22.40
C GLU A 191 -26.42 -1.62 21.22
N GLY A 192 -25.67 -2.18 20.26
CA GLY A 192 -26.23 -2.85 19.08
C GLY A 192 -26.74 -1.90 17.98
N VAL A 193 -26.54 -0.59 18.12
CA VAL A 193 -26.90 0.39 17.11
C VAL A 193 -25.85 0.36 16.01
N THR A 194 -26.32 0.17 14.79
CA THR A 194 -25.48 0.13 13.60
C THR A 194 -25.51 1.48 12.90
N GLU A 195 -24.35 2.10 12.77
CA GLU A 195 -24.15 3.40 12.13
C GLU A 195 -23.11 3.30 11.02
N GLN A 196 -23.26 4.12 9.97
CA GLN A 196 -22.16 4.35 9.05
C GLN A 196 -21.26 5.42 9.63
N VAL A 197 -19.98 5.09 9.75
CA VAL A 197 -18.93 5.98 10.25
C VAL A 197 -17.79 6.00 9.25
N ASN A 198 -17.20 7.15 9.05
CA ASN A 198 -15.96 7.22 8.30
C ASN A 198 -14.83 6.63 9.16
N THR A 199 -13.99 5.77 8.59
CA THR A 199 -12.77 5.37 9.31
C THR A 199 -11.87 6.60 9.34
N HIS A 200 -11.48 7.11 10.51
CA HIS A 200 -10.67 8.33 10.69
C HIS A 200 -9.35 8.34 9.87
N ARG A 201 -9.44 8.56 8.55
CA ARG A 201 -8.37 8.48 7.55
C ARG A 201 -7.75 9.85 7.30
N TYR A 202 -7.56 10.63 8.37
CA TYR A 202 -6.92 11.96 8.30
C TYR A 202 -5.58 11.93 7.55
N HIS A 203 -4.85 10.82 7.70
CA HIS A 203 -3.61 10.60 6.99
C HIS A 203 -3.79 10.54 5.47
N ASP A 204 -4.87 9.96 4.95
CA ASP A 204 -5.10 9.95 3.50
C ASP A 204 -5.32 11.37 2.97
N LEU A 205 -5.96 12.26 3.75
CA LEU A 205 -6.10 13.69 3.40
C LEU A 205 -4.77 14.45 3.47
N ALA A 206 -3.97 14.21 4.51
CA ALA A 206 -2.63 14.79 4.62
C ALA A 206 -1.73 14.33 3.47
N ASP A 207 -1.76 13.03 3.16
CA ASP A 207 -1.00 12.42 2.07
C ASP A 207 -1.41 13.03 0.71
N LEU A 208 -2.71 13.28 0.46
CA LEU A 208 -3.19 14.00 -0.73
C LEU A 208 -2.60 15.42 -0.84
N ALA A 209 -2.59 16.16 0.26
CA ALA A 209 -2.02 17.51 0.29
C ALA A 209 -0.51 17.49 -0.03
N MET A 210 0.24 16.55 0.53
CA MET A 210 1.67 16.39 0.24
C MET A 210 1.94 15.93 -1.19
N LEU A 211 1.10 15.05 -1.75
CA LEU A 211 1.18 14.64 -3.14
C LEU A 211 0.92 15.83 -4.08
N SER A 212 0.00 16.73 -3.72
CA SER A 212 -0.28 17.95 -4.51
C SER A 212 0.93 18.89 -4.61
N ASP A 213 1.79 18.90 -3.59
CA ASP A 213 2.99 19.75 -3.54
C ASP A 213 4.19 19.14 -4.27
N THR A 214 4.14 17.85 -4.65
CA THR A 214 5.35 17.11 -5.05
C THR A 214 5.23 16.33 -6.35
N GLN A 215 4.02 15.88 -6.73
CA GLN A 215 3.84 14.99 -7.87
C GLN A 215 3.20 15.73 -9.03
N SER A 216 3.73 15.58 -10.25
CA SER A 216 3.02 15.99 -11.48
C SER A 216 2.18 14.82 -11.99
N VAL A 217 0.90 15.06 -12.27
CA VAL A 217 -0.06 14.01 -12.65
C VAL A 217 -0.84 14.41 -13.89
N SER A 218 -1.06 13.46 -14.80
CA SER A 218 -1.92 13.62 -15.97
C SER A 218 -3.39 13.51 -15.58
N MET A 219 -4.24 14.35 -16.16
CA MET A 219 -5.69 14.30 -15.97
C MET A 219 -6.24 12.96 -16.45
N ALA A 220 -5.79 12.48 -17.62
CA ALA A 220 -6.20 11.19 -18.17
C ALA A 220 -5.85 10.02 -17.25
N ASP A 221 -4.63 10.03 -16.68
CA ASP A 221 -4.21 8.98 -15.76
C ASP A 221 -5.02 9.03 -14.47
N LEU A 222 -5.25 10.22 -13.91
CA LEU A 222 -6.02 10.35 -12.68
C LEU A 222 -7.49 9.94 -12.85
N VAL A 223 -8.15 10.34 -13.94
CA VAL A 223 -9.54 9.91 -14.23
C VAL A 223 -9.64 8.40 -14.41
N ARG A 224 -8.70 7.79 -15.16
CA ARG A 224 -8.63 6.33 -15.30
C ARG A 224 -8.38 5.63 -13.97
N SER A 225 -7.51 6.18 -13.14
CA SER A 225 -7.24 5.64 -11.81
C SER A 225 -8.45 5.76 -10.87
N LEU A 226 -9.26 6.82 -10.98
CA LEU A 226 -10.53 6.94 -10.25
C LEU A 226 -11.53 5.85 -10.70
N ASP A 227 -11.64 5.60 -11.99
CA ASP A 227 -12.46 4.50 -12.53
C ASP A 227 -12.00 3.13 -12.03
N PHE A 228 -10.68 2.88 -12.02
CA PHE A 228 -10.13 1.66 -11.44
C PHE A 228 -10.51 1.48 -9.96
N GLN A 229 -10.44 2.54 -9.16
CA GLN A 229 -10.87 2.49 -7.76
C GLN A 229 -12.39 2.29 -7.61
N ALA A 230 -13.20 2.87 -8.49
CA ALA A 230 -14.65 2.63 -8.54
C ALA A 230 -14.97 1.16 -8.85
N ASN A 231 -14.29 0.56 -9.83
CA ASN A 231 -14.45 -0.85 -10.17
C ASN A 231 -14.05 -1.78 -9.02
N LYS A 232 -13.01 -1.39 -8.26
CA LYS A 232 -12.50 -2.16 -7.13
C LYS A 232 -13.36 -2.05 -5.87
N HIS A 233 -13.91 -0.87 -5.58
CA HIS A 233 -14.53 -0.55 -4.29
C HIS A 233 -16.02 -0.20 -4.36
N GLY A 234 -16.60 -0.17 -5.56
CA GLY A 234 -17.94 0.35 -5.83
C GLY A 234 -17.89 1.82 -6.23
N SER A 235 -18.80 2.23 -7.12
CA SER A 235 -18.88 3.60 -7.65
C SER A 235 -19.08 4.67 -6.56
N GLU A 236 -19.70 4.30 -5.44
CA GLU A 236 -19.91 5.14 -4.27
C GLU A 236 -18.62 5.51 -3.53
N ALA A 237 -17.52 4.79 -3.79
CA ALA A 237 -16.21 5.12 -3.25
C ALA A 237 -15.62 6.40 -3.88
N ILE A 238 -16.11 6.81 -5.06
CA ILE A 238 -15.65 8.00 -5.77
C ILE A 238 -16.66 9.14 -5.58
N PRO A 239 -16.36 10.15 -4.74
CA PRO A 239 -17.30 11.21 -4.44
C PRO A 239 -17.45 12.16 -5.63
N ARG A 240 -18.55 12.94 -5.68
CA ARG A 240 -18.72 13.99 -6.70
C ARG A 240 -17.73 15.15 -6.55
N GLN A 241 -17.34 15.42 -5.31
CA GLN A 241 -16.35 16.40 -4.93
C GLN A 241 -15.71 15.91 -3.63
N LEU A 242 -14.43 16.21 -3.42
CA LEU A 242 -13.78 15.88 -2.16
C LEU A 242 -14.26 16.84 -1.09
N ASP A 243 -14.93 16.35 -0.05
CA ASP A 243 -15.31 17.09 1.15
C ASP A 243 -14.92 16.30 2.40
N LEU A 244 -14.98 16.95 3.57
CA LEU A 244 -14.82 16.23 4.83
C LEU A 244 -16.01 15.27 5.02
N PRO A 245 -15.76 14.00 5.40
CA PRO A 245 -16.81 12.99 5.53
C PRO A 245 -17.90 13.29 6.58
N GLY A 246 -17.61 14.15 7.56
CA GLY A 246 -18.56 14.55 8.60
C GLY A 246 -17.95 15.49 9.63
N ASP A 247 -18.79 15.98 10.56
CA ASP A 247 -18.40 16.91 11.65
C ASP A 247 -17.34 16.32 12.60
N ASP A 248 -17.20 15.00 12.55
CA ASP A 248 -16.22 14.27 13.33
C ASP A 248 -14.80 14.40 12.74
N TRP A 249 -14.64 15.06 11.58
CA TRP A 249 -13.38 15.56 11.01
C TRP A 249 -13.17 17.03 11.37
N ASN A 250 -12.60 17.28 12.55
CA ASN A 250 -12.41 18.63 13.09
C ASN A 250 -10.95 18.90 13.48
N PRO A 251 -10.57 20.18 13.72
CA PRO A 251 -9.20 20.55 14.06
C PRO A 251 -8.62 19.80 15.26
N ASP A 252 -9.40 19.56 16.31
CA ASP A 252 -8.89 18.89 17.52
C ASP A 252 -8.49 17.44 17.24
N LYS A 253 -9.29 16.72 16.45
CA LYS A 253 -8.97 15.34 16.05
C LYS A 253 -7.86 15.28 15.00
N TRP A 254 -7.77 16.28 14.12
CA TRP A 254 -6.63 16.43 13.21
C TRP A 254 -5.32 16.54 13.98
N GLU A 255 -5.29 17.40 15.01
CA GLU A 255 -4.11 17.58 15.87
C GLU A 255 -3.73 16.30 16.63
N GLN A 256 -4.73 15.57 17.13
CA GLN A 256 -4.50 14.25 17.74
C GLN A 256 -3.90 13.25 16.74
N ALA A 257 -4.40 13.21 15.50
CA ALA A 257 -3.88 12.34 14.46
C ALA A 257 -2.43 12.74 14.07
N ARG A 258 -2.16 14.04 13.95
CA ARG A 258 -0.85 14.60 13.64
C ARG A 258 0.18 14.28 14.71
N ALA A 259 -0.20 14.30 15.99
CA ALA A 259 0.70 13.93 17.09
C ALA A 259 1.19 12.46 17.00
N LEU A 260 0.41 11.57 16.37
CA LEU A 260 0.77 10.16 16.15
C LEU A 260 1.54 9.94 14.85
N ARG A 261 1.31 10.80 13.86
CA ARG A 261 1.89 10.75 12.51
C ARG A 261 2.29 12.18 12.13
N PRO A 262 3.50 12.64 12.51
CA PRO A 262 3.86 14.04 12.32
C PRO A 262 3.83 14.41 10.83
N TRP A 263 3.00 15.41 10.52
CA TRP A 263 2.95 16.13 9.25
C TRP A 263 3.54 17.53 9.47
N PRO A 264 3.80 18.32 8.39
CA PRO A 264 4.21 19.70 8.54
C PRO A 264 3.31 20.49 9.51
N ALA A 265 3.93 21.26 10.39
CA ALA A 265 3.23 21.94 11.50
C ALA A 265 2.22 22.99 11.02
N ASP A 266 2.38 23.49 9.80
CA ASP A 266 1.50 24.44 9.13
C ASP A 266 0.37 23.77 8.33
N LEU A 267 0.39 22.45 8.18
CA LEU A 267 -0.66 21.69 7.50
C LEU A 267 -1.86 21.47 8.44
N THR A 268 -2.79 22.42 8.45
CA THR A 268 -4.10 22.30 9.11
C THR A 268 -5.06 21.44 8.29
N ILE A 269 -6.13 20.94 8.91
CA ILE A 269 -7.17 20.18 8.19
C ILE A 269 -7.78 20.97 7.03
N ASP A 270 -8.07 22.26 7.23
CA ASP A 270 -8.63 23.13 6.20
C ASP A 270 -7.65 23.33 5.05
N ARG A 271 -6.36 23.54 5.37
CA ARG A 271 -5.32 23.71 4.36
C ARG A 271 -5.08 22.43 3.57
N ALA A 272 -5.10 21.28 4.24
CA ALA A 272 -4.99 19.97 3.59
C ALA A 272 -6.17 19.72 2.65
N LEU A 273 -7.39 20.04 3.09
CA LEU A 273 -8.59 19.93 2.26
C LEU A 273 -8.54 20.88 1.07
N GLU A 274 -8.14 22.14 1.26
CA GLU A 274 -8.01 23.12 0.18
C GLU A 274 -7.04 22.62 -0.90
N LYS A 275 -5.84 22.21 -0.50
CA LYS A 275 -4.83 21.65 -1.42
C LYS A 275 -5.34 20.42 -2.17
N ALA A 276 -5.92 19.47 -1.43
CA ALA A 276 -6.45 18.25 -2.01
C ALA A 276 -7.60 18.54 -3.00
N LYS A 277 -8.51 19.47 -2.67
CA LYS A 277 -9.61 19.88 -3.56
C LYS A 277 -9.12 20.45 -4.89
N VAL A 278 -8.13 21.35 -4.85
CA VAL A 278 -7.60 22.00 -6.06
C VAL A 278 -6.96 20.96 -7.00
N LEU A 279 -6.28 19.96 -6.43
CA LEU A 279 -5.76 18.82 -7.19
C LEU A 279 -6.88 17.94 -7.74
N VAL A 280 -7.78 17.43 -6.90
CA VAL A 280 -8.62 16.27 -7.26
C VAL A 280 -10.00 16.62 -7.82
N ASN A 281 -10.61 17.74 -7.44
CA ASN A 281 -11.98 18.05 -7.85
C ASN A 281 -12.14 18.22 -9.36
N PRO A 282 -11.18 18.83 -10.10
CA PRO A 282 -11.24 18.84 -11.56
C PRO A 282 -11.29 17.42 -12.15
N ALA A 283 -10.48 16.49 -11.65
CA ALA A 283 -10.51 15.10 -12.11
C ALA A 283 -11.82 14.38 -11.74
N LEU A 284 -12.37 14.65 -10.55
CA LEU A 284 -13.70 14.14 -10.16
C LEU A 284 -14.80 14.66 -11.08
N GLU A 285 -14.77 15.95 -11.45
CA GLU A 285 -15.72 16.53 -12.39
C GLU A 285 -15.64 15.83 -13.76
N HIS A 286 -14.43 15.65 -14.30
CA HIS A 286 -14.22 14.93 -15.55
C HIS A 286 -14.69 13.47 -15.49
N TYR A 287 -14.42 12.78 -14.39
CA TYR A 287 -14.88 11.40 -14.15
C TYR A 287 -16.40 11.30 -14.13
N HIS A 288 -17.10 12.15 -13.35
CA HIS A 288 -18.57 12.10 -13.24
C HIS A 288 -19.29 12.66 -14.48
N ALA A 289 -18.63 13.50 -15.26
CA ALA A 289 -19.14 13.99 -16.54
C ALA A 289 -18.88 13.02 -17.70
N ASP A 290 -18.18 11.90 -17.45
CA ASP A 290 -17.81 10.90 -18.46
C ASP A 290 -17.09 11.54 -19.67
N VAL A 291 -16.12 12.41 -19.39
CA VAL A 291 -15.39 13.15 -20.42
C VAL A 291 -14.51 12.18 -21.21
N GLU A 292 -14.84 12.00 -22.49
CA GLU A 292 -14.02 11.25 -23.43
C GLU A 292 -12.71 12.03 -23.70
N HIS A 293 -11.57 11.46 -23.30
CA HIS A 293 -10.22 12.06 -23.40
C HIS A 293 -10.00 13.33 -22.57
N PRO A 294 -10.02 13.23 -21.23
CA PRO A 294 -9.72 14.38 -20.38
C PRO A 294 -8.23 14.75 -20.51
N THR A 295 -7.94 16.04 -20.66
CA THR A 295 -6.57 16.56 -20.88
C THR A 295 -6.16 17.51 -19.76
N GLY A 296 -4.86 17.65 -19.57
CA GLY A 296 -4.26 18.55 -18.60
C GLY A 296 -3.25 17.84 -17.71
N ARG A 297 -2.37 18.63 -17.12
CA ARG A 297 -1.34 18.17 -16.19
C ARG A 297 -1.31 19.04 -14.95
N TRP A 298 -1.36 18.40 -13.80
CA TRP A 298 -1.11 19.05 -12.53
C TRP A 298 0.34 19.48 -12.42
N SER A 299 0.56 20.77 -12.19
CA SER A 299 1.87 21.36 -11.88
C SER A 299 1.98 21.51 -10.36
N PRO A 300 2.86 20.75 -9.67
CA PRO A 300 3.08 20.93 -8.24
C PRO A 300 3.74 22.28 -7.93
N ASP A 301 4.52 22.84 -8.85
CA ASP A 301 5.17 24.15 -8.65
C ASP A 301 4.16 25.31 -8.66
N ASP A 302 3.13 25.21 -9.51
CA ASP A 302 2.12 26.26 -9.67
C ASP A 302 0.82 25.99 -8.91
N HIS A 303 0.68 24.80 -8.32
CA HIS A 303 -0.54 24.27 -7.70
C HIS A 303 -1.80 24.46 -8.57
N GLN A 304 -1.69 24.15 -9.85
CA GLN A 304 -2.81 24.25 -10.80
C GLN A 304 -2.74 23.22 -11.90
N TRP A 305 -3.90 22.94 -12.51
CA TRP A 305 -3.98 22.22 -13.76
C TRP A 305 -3.58 23.12 -14.92
N THR A 306 -2.60 22.68 -15.68
CA THR A 306 -2.15 23.33 -16.92
C THR A 306 -2.63 22.52 -18.11
N ALA A 307 -2.83 23.17 -19.26
CA ALA A 307 -3.10 22.43 -20.49
C ALA A 307 -1.93 21.48 -20.79
N ASP A 308 -2.24 20.26 -21.24
CA ASP A 308 -1.20 19.39 -21.76
C ASP A 308 -0.56 20.08 -22.96
N ILE A 309 0.63 20.64 -22.76
CA ILE A 309 1.45 21.04 -23.89
C ILE A 309 1.86 19.72 -24.51
N ALA A 310 1.18 19.33 -25.60
CA ALA A 310 1.60 18.22 -26.43
C ALA A 310 3.08 18.45 -26.72
N SER A 311 3.96 17.69 -26.07
CA SER A 311 5.38 17.85 -26.31
C SER A 311 5.57 17.51 -27.78
N GLU A 312 6.08 18.47 -28.57
CA GLU A 312 6.31 18.36 -30.02
C GLU A 312 7.27 17.21 -30.42
N ARG A 313 7.59 16.28 -29.51
CA ARG A 313 8.49 15.14 -29.73
C ARG A 313 7.80 13.91 -30.36
N ASP A 314 6.47 13.81 -30.36
CA ASP A 314 5.76 12.63 -30.87
C ASP A 314 5.26 12.75 -32.33
N VAL A 315 5.46 13.89 -33.00
CA VAL A 315 5.02 14.08 -34.41
C VAL A 315 6.15 13.88 -35.43
N ALA A 316 7.40 13.69 -34.98
CA ALA A 316 8.56 13.60 -35.87
C ALA A 316 9.10 12.18 -36.14
N GLN A 317 8.38 11.11 -35.77
CA GLN A 317 8.78 9.73 -36.10
C GLN A 317 7.90 9.00 -37.12
N ASP A 318 6.84 9.62 -37.64
CA ASP A 318 6.01 9.04 -38.70
C ASP A 318 6.11 9.83 -40.01
N SER A 319 7.31 9.90 -40.57
CA SER A 319 7.51 10.15 -42.00
C SER A 319 8.96 9.92 -42.38
N THR A 320 9.28 8.67 -42.73
CA THR A 320 10.09 8.31 -43.92
C THR A 320 10.44 6.83 -43.85
N LEU A 321 9.87 6.01 -44.74
CA LEU A 321 10.64 5.06 -45.55
C LEU A 321 9.81 4.65 -46.78
N PRO A 322 10.39 4.66 -48.00
CA PRO A 322 9.77 4.16 -49.22
C PRO A 322 9.93 2.62 -49.31
N GLY A 323 8.99 1.98 -50.01
CA GLY A 323 8.82 0.53 -49.97
C GLY A 323 9.86 -0.31 -50.71
N THR A 324 9.81 -1.61 -50.41
CA THR A 324 10.20 -2.70 -51.31
C THR A 324 9.39 -3.95 -50.98
N SER A 325 8.73 -4.49 -52.01
CA SER A 325 8.10 -5.81 -52.03
C SER A 325 9.13 -6.94 -51.97
N GLY A 326 8.78 -8.09 -51.38
CA GLY A 326 9.46 -9.36 -51.67
C GLY A 326 9.47 -10.40 -50.53
N LEU A 327 8.50 -11.32 -50.57
CA LEU A 327 8.56 -12.76 -50.22
C LEU A 327 9.66 -13.26 -49.26
N ALA A 328 9.25 -13.85 -48.13
CA ALA A 328 9.42 -15.28 -47.85
C ALA A 328 8.77 -15.68 -46.51
N ALA A 329 8.00 -16.77 -46.57
CA ALA A 329 7.35 -17.40 -45.43
C ALA A 329 8.36 -18.05 -44.48
N VAL A 330 8.18 -17.84 -43.17
CA VAL A 330 8.67 -18.75 -42.13
C VAL A 330 7.48 -19.08 -41.23
N ARG A 331 7.25 -20.38 -41.10
CA ARG A 331 6.16 -21.02 -40.36
C ARG A 331 6.31 -20.76 -38.86
N ASP A 332 5.23 -20.33 -38.24
CA ASP A 332 5.03 -20.34 -36.79
C ASP A 332 4.48 -21.72 -36.37
N PRO A 333 5.15 -22.48 -35.48
CA PRO A 333 4.71 -23.80 -35.06
C PRO A 333 4.08 -23.80 -33.67
N PHE A 334 3.20 -22.87 -33.29
CA PHE A 334 2.32 -23.05 -32.12
C PHE A 334 0.91 -22.45 -32.33
N ALA A 335 0.19 -23.02 -33.29
CA ALA A 335 -1.27 -22.88 -33.38
C ALA A 335 -1.92 -24.22 -32.98
N ALA A 336 -2.47 -24.28 -31.76
CA ALA A 336 -3.36 -25.35 -31.33
C ALA A 336 -4.47 -24.79 -30.44
N THR A 337 -5.60 -24.48 -31.10
CA THR A 337 -6.99 -24.76 -30.69
C THR A 337 -7.36 -24.69 -29.21
N ASN A 338 -8.08 -23.63 -28.88
CA ASN A 338 -8.87 -23.43 -27.68
C ASN A 338 -10.32 -23.93 -27.94
N PRO A 339 -10.89 -24.84 -27.13
CA PRO A 339 -12.32 -25.07 -27.16
C PRO A 339 -12.89 -25.08 -25.73
N PHE A 340 -13.28 -23.93 -25.19
CA PHE A 340 -14.34 -23.89 -24.17
C PHE A 340 -15.18 -22.62 -24.33
N GLU A 341 -16.39 -22.87 -24.81
CA GLU A 341 -17.49 -21.92 -24.91
C GLU A 341 -17.97 -21.47 -23.53
N ALA A 342 -18.50 -20.25 -23.53
CA ALA A 342 -19.13 -19.53 -22.44
C ALA A 342 -20.16 -20.36 -21.65
N ARG A 343 -20.11 -20.23 -20.31
CA ARG A 343 -21.27 -20.43 -19.45
C ARG A 343 -21.42 -19.29 -18.47
N ASP A 344 -22.66 -18.82 -18.43
CA ASP A 344 -23.25 -17.73 -17.67
C ASP A 344 -23.27 -18.04 -16.15
N PRO A 345 -22.81 -17.15 -15.25
CA PRO A 345 -22.71 -17.41 -13.82
C PRO A 345 -24.01 -17.23 -13.02
N TYR A 346 -25.16 -16.99 -13.65
CA TYR A 346 -26.45 -16.89 -12.96
C TYR A 346 -27.37 -18.07 -13.25
N ASP A 347 -27.15 -19.20 -12.59
CA ASP A 347 -28.25 -20.14 -12.34
C ASP A 347 -28.18 -20.75 -10.94
N VAL A 348 -29.26 -20.55 -10.20
CA VAL A 348 -29.47 -20.84 -8.78
C VAL A 348 -30.55 -21.92 -8.68
N ASN A 349 -30.31 -23.01 -7.94
CA ASN A 349 -31.06 -23.27 -6.71
C ASN A 349 -30.53 -24.49 -5.91
N PRO A 350 -30.72 -24.50 -4.57
CA PRO A 350 -30.28 -25.52 -3.63
C PRO A 350 -31.39 -26.53 -3.27
N PHE A 351 -31.02 -27.50 -2.42
CA PHE A 351 -31.80 -28.62 -1.84
C PHE A 351 -31.81 -29.92 -2.65
N ASP A 352 -31.05 -30.93 -2.20
CA ASP A 352 -31.61 -32.20 -1.70
C ASP A 352 -30.54 -33.08 -1.01
N SER A 353 -31.00 -33.90 -0.07
CA SER A 353 -30.33 -34.96 0.71
C SER A 353 -29.44 -34.49 1.87
N GLY A 354 -29.60 -34.92 3.13
CA GLY A 354 -30.40 -36.01 3.68
C GLY A 354 -29.62 -36.63 4.84
N ARG A 355 -29.96 -36.25 6.07
CA ARG A 355 -29.73 -36.90 7.40
C ARG A 355 -28.56 -37.90 7.55
N THR A 356 -27.74 -37.72 8.59
CA THR A 356 -27.77 -38.59 9.78
C THR A 356 -26.87 -38.12 10.95
N GLN A 357 -27.49 -38.11 12.14
CA GLN A 357 -26.96 -38.36 13.50
C GLN A 357 -26.11 -37.30 14.23
N SER A 358 -26.75 -36.67 15.23
CA SER A 358 -26.14 -35.98 16.37
C SER A 358 -25.64 -36.94 17.45
N PRO A 359 -24.62 -36.53 18.23
CA PRO A 359 -24.50 -36.85 19.65
C PRO A 359 -24.46 -35.57 20.54
N PRO A 360 -24.58 -35.70 21.88
CA PRO A 360 -25.39 -34.80 22.71
C PRO A 360 -24.68 -33.53 23.21
N GLN A 361 -25.49 -32.48 23.37
CA GLN A 361 -25.17 -31.22 24.07
C GLN A 361 -24.94 -31.46 25.57
N ALA A 362 -23.87 -30.86 26.09
CA ALA A 362 -23.70 -30.59 27.53
C ALA A 362 -24.14 -29.14 27.81
N PRO A 363 -24.67 -28.83 29.01
CA PRO A 363 -25.27 -27.53 29.29
C PRO A 363 -24.21 -26.46 29.60
N ASP A 364 -24.26 -25.36 28.86
CA ASP A 364 -23.61 -24.08 29.18
C ASP A 364 -24.30 -23.44 30.39
N GLY A 365 -23.61 -23.40 31.52
CA GLY A 365 -23.92 -22.53 32.66
C GLY A 365 -22.85 -21.44 32.78
N PRO A 366 -23.22 -20.19 33.11
CA PRO A 366 -22.27 -19.08 33.17
C PRO A 366 -21.26 -19.26 34.31
N LEU A 367 -19.98 -19.00 34.01
CA LEU A 367 -18.89 -18.92 34.99
C LEU A 367 -19.16 -17.78 35.99
N PRO A 368 -18.89 -17.97 37.30
CA PRO A 368 -19.00 -16.90 38.28
C PRO A 368 -17.88 -15.85 38.10
N PRO A 369 -18.14 -14.57 38.39
CA PRO A 369 -17.14 -13.51 38.31
C PRO A 369 -16.04 -13.68 39.38
N PRO A 370 -14.81 -13.19 39.11
CA PRO A 370 -13.69 -13.25 40.04
C PRO A 370 -13.98 -12.43 41.30
N SER A 371 -13.62 -12.98 42.45
CA SER A 371 -13.76 -12.35 43.77
C SER A 371 -12.77 -11.18 43.92
N ASP A 372 -13.28 -10.03 44.38
CA ASP A 372 -12.48 -8.87 44.75
C ASP A 372 -11.49 -9.20 45.90
N PRO A 373 -10.26 -8.64 45.88
CA PRO A 373 -9.32 -8.78 46.97
C PRO A 373 -9.71 -7.95 48.19
N ASP A 374 -9.66 -8.61 49.33
CA ASP A 374 -9.89 -8.16 50.72
C ASP A 374 -9.17 -6.83 51.07
N PRO A 375 -9.88 -5.81 51.60
CA PRO A 375 -9.26 -4.54 52.01
C PRO A 375 -8.79 -4.64 53.46
N GLY A 376 -7.54 -5.04 53.68
CA GLY A 376 -7.08 -5.17 55.07
C GLY A 376 -5.60 -5.46 55.30
N THR A 377 -4.69 -4.56 54.95
CA THR A 377 -3.40 -4.49 55.67
C THR A 377 -2.79 -3.08 55.64
N PRO A 378 -2.47 -2.47 56.80
CA PRO A 378 -1.92 -1.11 56.85
C PRO A 378 -0.43 -1.07 56.48
N ARG A 379 -0.04 -0.08 55.67
CA ARG A 379 1.36 0.28 55.42
C ARG A 379 1.91 1.06 56.62
N GLY A 380 3.01 0.56 57.20
CA GLY A 380 3.88 1.31 58.12
C GLY A 380 4.78 2.32 57.38
N PRO A 381 5.48 3.20 58.11
CA PRO A 381 5.91 4.49 57.60
C PRO A 381 7.22 4.44 56.81
N GLU A 382 7.34 5.43 55.93
CA GLU A 382 8.50 5.81 55.13
C GLU A 382 9.73 6.12 55.98
N ILE A 383 10.90 5.69 55.49
CA ILE A 383 12.21 6.34 55.66
C ILE A 383 12.91 6.30 54.31
#